data_AF-A0A0A7I5G3-F1
#
_entry.id   AF-A0A0A7I5G3-F1
#
_cell.length_a   1.000
_cell.length_b   1.000
_cell.length_c   1.000
_cell.angle_alpha   90.00
_cell.angle_beta   90.00
_cell.angle_gamma   90.00
#
_symmetry.space_group_name_H-M   'P 1'
#
loop_
_entity.id
_entity.type
_entity.pdbx_description
1 polymer ?
#
loop_
_entity_poly.entity_id
_entity_poly.type
_entity_poly.pdbx_seq_one_letter_code
_entity_poly.pdbx_strand_id
1 'polypeptide(L)'
;MQLCAWKDEQIPQNVGGYKLDTDTNSLPIFIKYEASQYGDRFLNPEEIEWFSKNNRSLQSPEFKWMLDGTEHTSEWKNRHFVPIFIRRKAEEKEKSYYYVGSAIAVDDSHESVNIADDGTQSKVVISTLKLTKPVDPELYRHLTGNAAF
;
A
#
# COMPACT_ATOMS: atom_id res chain seq x y z
N MET A 1 15.88 -3.63 2.67
CA MET A 1 14.63 -3.80 3.46
C MET A 1 14.86 -4.83 4.59
N GLN A 2 15.48 -4.41 5.70
CA GLN A 2 15.70 -5.28 6.87
C GLN A 2 14.41 -5.57 7.68
N LEU A 3 13.36 -4.77 7.50
CA LEU A 3 12.11 -4.85 8.27
C LEU A 3 11.26 -6.10 8.00
N CYS A 4 11.39 -6.74 6.84
CA CYS A 4 10.59 -7.93 6.49
C CYS A 4 11.36 -9.25 6.68
N ALA A 5 12.59 -9.21 7.21
CA ALA A 5 13.47 -10.38 7.34
C ALA A 5 13.67 -11.18 6.03
N TRP A 6 13.57 -10.50 4.87
CA TRP A 6 13.75 -11.14 3.57
C TRP A 6 15.18 -11.65 3.41
N LYS A 7 15.31 -12.82 2.78
CA LYS A 7 16.59 -13.53 2.58
C LYS A 7 17.61 -12.70 1.80
N ASP A 8 17.12 -11.87 0.87
CA ASP A 8 17.91 -10.94 0.08
C ASP A 8 17.43 -9.50 0.29
N GLU A 9 18.37 -8.58 0.52
CA GLU A 9 18.04 -7.17 0.67
C GLU A 9 17.48 -6.61 -0.64
N GLN A 10 16.18 -6.34 -0.65
CA GLN A 10 15.54 -5.71 -1.81
C GLN A 10 15.69 -4.19 -1.72
N ILE A 11 16.27 -3.59 -2.77
CA ILE A 11 16.24 -2.14 -2.97
C ILE A 11 14.81 -1.71 -3.39
N PRO A 12 14.31 -0.53 -2.98
CA PRO A 12 12.95 -0.08 -3.26
C PRO A 12 12.55 -0.11 -4.74
N GLN A 13 13.51 0.08 -5.65
CA GLN A 13 13.32 -0.01 -7.09
C GLN A 13 12.89 -1.41 -7.56
N ASN A 14 13.38 -2.48 -6.91
CA ASN A 14 13.03 -3.87 -7.26
C ASN A 14 11.66 -4.29 -6.73
N VAL A 15 11.13 -3.56 -5.75
CA VAL A 15 9.80 -3.79 -5.17
C VAL A 15 8.72 -3.17 -6.08
N GLY A 16 9.04 -2.05 -6.74
CA GLY A 16 8.16 -1.42 -7.73
C GLY A 16 6.81 -0.99 -7.16
N GLY A 17 6.72 -0.66 -5.87
CA GLY A 17 5.49 -0.30 -5.17
C GLY A 17 5.06 -1.34 -4.13
N TYR A 18 5.06 -2.63 -4.44
CA TYR A 18 4.82 -3.69 -3.45
C TYR A 18 5.31 -5.04 -3.96
N LYS A 19 5.63 -5.97 -3.07
CA LYS A 19 6.02 -7.34 -3.45
C LYS A 19 5.61 -8.31 -2.35
N LEU A 20 4.85 -9.34 -2.71
CA LEU A 20 4.58 -10.45 -1.81
C LEU A 20 5.83 -11.33 -1.71
N ASP A 21 6.23 -11.61 -0.48
CA ASP A 21 7.17 -12.67 -0.14
C ASP A 21 6.45 -13.76 0.65
N THR A 22 6.30 -14.92 0.02
CA THR A 22 5.58 -16.06 0.59
C THR A 22 6.36 -16.76 1.69
N ASP A 23 7.69 -16.61 1.72
CA ASP A 23 8.54 -17.24 2.73
C ASP A 23 8.35 -16.57 4.11
N THR A 24 8.21 -15.24 4.13
CA THR A 24 8.00 -14.46 5.35
C THR A 24 6.55 -14.04 5.57
N ASN A 25 5.62 -14.45 4.69
CA ASN A 25 4.22 -14.01 4.68
C ASN A 25 4.08 -12.49 4.82
N SER A 26 4.84 -11.76 4.02
CA SER A 26 4.87 -10.30 4.08
C SER A 26 4.71 -9.64 2.73
N LEU A 27 4.03 -8.49 2.74
CA LEU A 27 3.75 -7.69 1.56
C LEU A 27 3.97 -6.22 1.93
N PRO A 28 5.22 -5.73 1.93
CA PRO A 28 5.49 -4.31 2.11
C PRO A 28 4.92 -3.51 0.94
N ILE A 29 4.24 -2.40 1.26
CA ILE A 29 3.64 -1.47 0.30
C ILE A 29 4.34 -0.12 0.42
N PHE A 30 4.73 0.45 -0.71
CA PHE A 30 5.43 1.71 -0.89
C PHE A 30 4.59 2.63 -1.77
N ILE A 31 3.99 3.64 -1.17
CA ILE A 31 3.10 4.59 -1.83
C ILE A 31 3.84 5.89 -2.08
N LYS A 32 3.71 6.41 -3.29
CA LYS A 32 4.16 7.77 -3.65
C LYS A 32 2.94 8.68 -3.65
N TYR A 33 2.69 9.33 -2.51
CA TYR A 33 1.53 10.17 -2.28
C TYR A 33 1.49 11.36 -3.25
N GLU A 34 0.38 11.53 -3.98
CA GLU A 34 0.11 12.60 -4.97
C GLU A 34 1.14 12.77 -6.12
N ALA A 35 2.11 11.87 -6.22
CA ALA A 35 3.11 11.81 -7.29
C ALA A 35 2.91 10.61 -8.23
N SER A 36 2.06 9.67 -7.82
CA SER A 36 1.79 8.46 -8.57
C SER A 36 0.79 8.73 -9.71
N GLN A 37 0.93 7.99 -10.81
CA GLN A 37 -0.11 7.89 -11.85
C GLN A 37 -1.40 7.21 -11.33
N TYR A 38 -1.39 6.78 -10.08
CA TYR A 38 -2.46 6.07 -9.39
C TYR A 38 -3.11 7.00 -8.36
N GLY A 39 -4.41 6.81 -8.11
CA GLY A 39 -5.20 7.63 -7.19
C GLY A 39 -4.95 7.34 -5.71
N ASP A 40 -3.76 6.85 -5.33
CA ASP A 40 -3.45 6.49 -3.95
C ASP A 40 -3.63 7.71 -3.02
N ARG A 41 -4.50 7.59 -2.02
CA ARG A 41 -4.79 8.69 -1.09
C ARG A 41 -5.22 8.20 0.29
N PHE A 42 -5.03 9.05 1.29
CA PHE A 42 -5.65 8.86 2.58
C PHE A 42 -7.14 9.19 2.46
N LEU A 43 -8.00 8.27 2.88
CA LEU A 43 -9.43 8.53 3.07
C LEU A 43 -9.66 9.22 4.42
N ASN A 44 -8.88 8.82 5.42
CA ASN A 44 -8.78 9.40 6.76
C ASN A 44 -7.43 8.98 7.40
N PRO A 45 -7.12 9.34 8.65
CA PRO A 45 -5.86 8.93 9.28
C PRO A 45 -5.67 7.42 9.49
N GLU A 46 -6.71 6.60 9.36
CA GLU A 46 -6.66 5.14 9.55
C GLU A 46 -6.79 4.35 8.24
N GLU A 47 -7.27 4.98 7.17
CA GLU A 47 -7.64 4.31 5.92
C GLU A 47 -6.97 4.92 4.70
N ILE A 48 -6.42 4.06 3.85
CA ILE A 48 -5.73 4.44 2.62
C ILE A 48 -6.42 3.73 1.45
N GLU A 49 -6.91 4.50 0.48
CA GLU A 49 -7.29 3.97 -0.82
C GLU A 49 -6.01 3.71 -1.61
N TRP A 50 -5.81 2.45 -1.98
CA TRP A 50 -4.57 1.96 -2.58
C TRP A 50 -4.85 1.27 -3.92
N PHE A 51 -4.00 1.55 -4.90
CA PHE A 51 -4.06 1.01 -6.24
C PHE A 51 -2.94 -0.01 -6.47
N SER A 52 -3.30 -1.12 -7.09
CA SER A 52 -2.33 -2.10 -7.56
C SER A 52 -1.43 -1.56 -8.67
N LYS A 53 -0.39 -2.33 -9.00
CA LYS A 53 0.34 -2.16 -10.26
C LYS A 53 -0.60 -2.39 -11.45
N ASN A 54 -0.22 -1.89 -12.63
CA ASN A 54 -0.92 -2.17 -13.88
C ASN A 54 -0.99 -3.68 -14.15
N ASN A 55 -2.06 -4.08 -14.83
CA ASN A 55 -2.37 -5.45 -15.26
C ASN A 55 -2.52 -6.43 -14.10
N ARG A 56 -3.18 -6.00 -13.02
CA ARG A 56 -3.57 -6.86 -11.90
C ARG A 56 -5.07 -7.05 -11.85
N SER A 57 -5.46 -8.09 -11.14
CA SER A 57 -6.82 -8.57 -10.96
C SER A 57 -6.96 -9.20 -9.58
N LEU A 58 -8.19 -9.44 -9.13
CA LEU A 58 -8.43 -10.15 -7.86
C LEU A 58 -7.89 -11.59 -7.89
N GLN A 59 -7.61 -12.11 -9.08
CA GLN A 59 -7.02 -13.43 -9.28
C GLN A 59 -5.48 -13.44 -9.21
N SER A 60 -4.84 -12.27 -9.10
CA SER A 60 -3.39 -12.18 -8.99
C SER A 60 -2.92 -12.79 -7.65
N PRO A 61 -1.75 -13.47 -7.60
CA PRO A 61 -1.31 -14.18 -6.40
C PRO A 61 -1.26 -13.32 -5.14
N GLU A 62 -0.81 -12.06 -5.26
CA GLU A 62 -0.75 -11.13 -4.14
C GLU A 62 -2.13 -10.77 -3.58
N PHE A 63 -3.16 -10.72 -4.43
CA PHE A 63 -4.53 -10.36 -4.03
C PHE A 63 -5.26 -11.57 -3.50
N LYS A 64 -5.03 -12.76 -4.06
CA LYS A 64 -5.51 -14.01 -3.46
C LYS A 64 -4.97 -14.19 -2.06
N TRP A 65 -3.68 -13.93 -1.86
CA TRP A 65 -3.07 -13.96 -0.54
C TRP A 65 -3.66 -12.86 0.35
N MET A 66 -3.68 -11.62 -0.10
CA MET A 66 -4.18 -10.49 0.69
C MET A 66 -5.66 -10.60 1.09
N LEU A 67 -6.50 -11.25 0.28
CA LEU A 67 -7.93 -11.41 0.53
C LEU A 67 -8.28 -12.66 1.36
N ASP A 68 -7.33 -13.59 1.52
CA ASP A 68 -7.54 -14.79 2.32
C ASP A 68 -7.78 -14.43 3.79
N GLY A 69 -8.88 -14.91 4.38
CA GLY A 69 -9.21 -14.63 5.77
C GLY A 69 -9.71 -13.21 6.07
N THR A 70 -10.05 -12.41 5.05
CA THR A 70 -10.64 -11.07 5.25
C THR A 70 -12.00 -11.11 5.96
N GLU A 71 -12.70 -12.25 5.92
CA GLU A 71 -13.92 -12.51 6.69
C GLU A 71 -13.70 -12.48 8.22
N HIS A 72 -12.46 -12.62 8.69
CA HIS A 72 -12.08 -12.67 10.10
C HIS A 72 -10.86 -11.81 10.40
N THR A 73 -11.07 -10.52 10.71
CA THR A 73 -10.00 -9.53 10.95
C THR A 73 -8.90 -9.98 11.93
N SER A 74 -9.27 -10.71 13.00
CA SER A 74 -8.30 -11.20 13.99
C SER A 74 -7.39 -12.30 13.43
N GLU A 75 -7.90 -13.16 12.55
CA GLU A 75 -7.09 -14.18 11.87
C GLU A 75 -6.24 -13.56 10.77
N TRP A 76 -6.80 -12.61 10.01
CA TRP A 76 -6.09 -11.90 8.97
C TRP A 76 -4.81 -11.26 9.49
N LYS A 77 -4.90 -10.52 10.61
CA LYS A 77 -3.75 -9.85 11.25
C LYS A 77 -2.62 -10.81 11.66
N ASN A 78 -2.94 -12.05 12.01
CA ASN A 78 -1.93 -13.03 12.42
C ASN A 78 -1.26 -13.73 11.23
N ARG A 79 -1.90 -13.75 10.06
CA ARG A 79 -1.41 -14.41 8.84
C ARG A 79 -0.74 -13.44 7.86
N HIS A 80 -1.07 -12.15 7.93
CA HIS A 80 -0.64 -11.16 6.96
C HIS A 80 0.20 -10.07 7.61
N PHE A 81 1.45 -9.93 7.19
CA PHE A 81 2.28 -8.79 7.56
C PHE A 81 2.40 -7.80 6.40
N VAL A 82 1.63 -6.71 6.46
CA VAL A 82 1.55 -5.70 5.38
C VAL A 82 2.01 -4.33 5.91
N PRO A 83 3.33 -4.08 6.02
CA PRO A 83 3.84 -2.79 6.44
C PRO A 83 3.72 -1.76 5.31
N ILE A 84 3.24 -0.56 5.64
CA ILE A 84 2.97 0.52 4.68
C ILE A 84 3.96 1.65 4.88
N PHE A 85 4.54 2.08 3.76
CA PHE A 85 5.53 3.13 3.68
C PHE A 85 5.04 4.18 2.68
N ILE A 86 5.03 5.44 3.08
CA ILE A 86 4.55 6.54 2.25
C ILE A 86 5.64 7.57 2.09
N ARG A 87 5.69 8.16 0.90
CA ARG A 87 6.56 9.29 0.60
C ARG A 87 5.76 10.38 -0.10
N ARG A 88 6.06 11.62 0.25
CA ARG A 88 5.44 12.80 -0.35
C ARG A 88 6.08 13.19 -1.68
N LYS A 89 5.27 13.67 -2.62
CA LYS A 89 5.73 14.24 -3.90
C LYS A 89 6.82 15.29 -3.77
N ALA A 90 6.68 16.22 -2.81
CA ALA A 90 7.63 17.32 -2.61
C ALA A 90 9.06 16.83 -2.31
N GLU A 91 9.19 15.60 -1.83
CA GLU A 91 10.46 14.97 -1.48
C GLU A 91 10.95 14.02 -2.59
N GLU A 92 10.56 14.20 -3.88
CA GLU A 92 10.92 13.33 -5.01
C GLU A 92 12.46 13.16 -5.24
N LYS A 93 13.27 14.06 -4.66
CA LYS A 93 14.74 13.93 -4.68
C LYS A 93 15.30 13.02 -3.58
N GLU A 94 14.54 12.77 -2.52
CA GLU A 94 14.96 11.92 -1.41
C GLU A 94 14.82 10.43 -1.78
N LYS A 95 15.37 9.52 -0.98
CA LYS A 95 15.19 8.06 -1.19
C LYS A 95 14.39 7.41 -0.05
N SER A 96 14.00 8.21 0.93
CA SER A 96 13.40 7.75 2.18
C SER A 96 11.88 7.69 2.07
N TYR A 97 11.30 6.76 2.83
CA TYR A 97 9.86 6.66 3.01
C TYR A 97 9.56 6.71 4.51
N TYR A 98 8.42 7.29 4.86
CA TYR A 98 7.88 7.27 6.21
C TYR A 98 7.10 5.97 6.43
N TYR A 99 7.40 5.27 7.51
CA TYR A 99 6.56 4.16 7.94
C TYR A 99 5.30 4.71 8.61
N VAL A 100 4.12 4.35 8.10
CA VAL A 100 2.83 4.87 8.60
C VAL A 100 2.05 3.83 9.40
N GLY A 101 2.56 2.60 9.50
CA GLY A 101 1.93 1.50 10.20
C GLY A 101 1.80 0.25 9.32
N SER A 102 1.19 -0.79 9.88
CA SER A 102 0.84 -2.00 9.15
C SER A 102 -0.67 -2.11 9.00
N ALA A 103 -1.11 -2.64 7.86
CA ALA A 103 -2.52 -2.94 7.65
C ALA A 103 -2.97 -4.07 8.60
N ILE A 104 -4.24 -4.01 9.01
CA ILE A 104 -4.93 -5.05 9.81
C ILE A 104 -6.14 -5.64 9.09
N ALA A 105 -6.56 -5.01 8.00
CA ALA A 105 -7.60 -5.48 7.12
C ALA A 105 -7.44 -4.82 5.75
N VAL A 106 -8.03 -5.47 4.74
CA VAL A 106 -8.16 -4.96 3.39
C VAL A 106 -9.62 -5.12 2.99
N ASP A 107 -10.26 -4.00 2.70
CA ASP A 107 -11.68 -3.92 2.38
C ASP A 107 -11.88 -3.35 0.97
N ASP A 108 -13.12 -3.44 0.46
CA ASP A 108 -13.57 -2.84 -0.79
C ASP A 108 -12.68 -3.16 -2.01
N SER A 109 -12.05 -4.34 -2.03
CA SER A 109 -11.20 -4.75 -3.15
C SER A 109 -12.01 -5.04 -4.41
N HIS A 110 -11.78 -4.27 -5.47
CA HIS A 110 -12.48 -4.43 -6.75
C HIS A 110 -11.57 -4.12 -7.94
N GLU A 111 -11.84 -4.79 -9.06
CA GLU A 111 -11.15 -4.50 -10.32
C GLU A 111 -11.63 -3.18 -10.92
N SER A 112 -10.70 -2.39 -11.42
CA SER A 112 -10.94 -1.11 -12.05
C SER A 112 -9.94 -0.89 -13.19
N VAL A 113 -10.01 0.28 -13.82
CA VAL A 113 -9.11 0.68 -14.91
C VAL A 113 -8.46 2.00 -14.54
N ASN A 114 -7.13 2.01 -14.53
CA ASN A 114 -6.37 3.24 -14.47
C ASN A 114 -6.18 3.79 -15.89
N ILE A 115 -6.40 5.09 -16.06
CA ILE A 115 -6.21 5.79 -17.33
C ILE A 115 -5.03 6.74 -17.14
N ALA A 116 -3.92 6.47 -17.82
CA ALA A 116 -2.75 7.34 -17.80
C ALA A 116 -3.00 8.64 -18.58
N ASP A 117 -2.15 9.64 -18.38
CA ASP A 117 -2.24 10.96 -19.05
C ASP A 117 -2.22 10.86 -20.58
N ASP A 118 -1.63 9.80 -21.13
CA ASP A 118 -1.58 9.52 -22.58
C ASP A 118 -2.82 8.76 -23.11
N GLY A 119 -3.81 8.51 -22.24
CA GLY A 119 -5.04 7.77 -22.56
C GLY A 119 -4.90 6.25 -22.49
N THR A 120 -3.72 5.71 -22.16
CA THR A 120 -3.51 4.27 -22.00
C THR A 120 -4.31 3.73 -20.83
N GLN A 121 -5.12 2.72 -21.10
CA GLN A 121 -5.91 2.02 -20.08
C GLN A 121 -5.16 0.80 -19.56
N SER A 122 -5.08 0.67 -18.24
CA SER A 122 -4.49 -0.48 -17.56
C SER A 122 -5.43 -1.02 -16.50
N LYS A 123 -5.61 -2.35 -16.46
CA LYS A 123 -6.37 -2.98 -15.37
C LYS A 123 -5.64 -2.82 -14.05
N VAL A 124 -6.37 -2.46 -13.01
CA VAL A 124 -5.87 -2.33 -11.65
C VAL A 124 -6.86 -2.93 -10.68
N VAL A 125 -6.42 -3.20 -9.46
CA VAL A 125 -7.29 -3.48 -8.32
C VAL A 125 -7.17 -2.29 -7.38
N ILE A 126 -8.31 -1.75 -6.97
CA ILE A 126 -8.41 -0.71 -5.94
C ILE A 126 -8.80 -1.42 -4.65
N SER A 127 -8.23 -1.03 -3.52
CA SER A 127 -8.56 -1.59 -2.20
C SER A 127 -8.40 -0.55 -1.11
N THR A 128 -9.14 -0.70 -0.02
CA THR A 128 -9.03 0.12 1.18
C THR A 128 -8.17 -0.60 2.20
N LEU A 129 -6.99 -0.05 2.50
CA LEU A 129 -6.08 -0.57 3.52
C LEU A 129 -6.44 0.08 4.87
N LYS A 130 -6.78 -0.75 5.87
CA LYS A 130 -7.03 -0.29 7.25
C LYS A 130 -5.79 -0.44 8.10
N LEU A 131 -5.31 0.65 8.69
CA LEU A 131 -4.15 0.69 9.55
C LEU A 131 -4.46 0.18 10.96
N THR A 132 -3.45 -0.38 11.63
CA THR A 132 -3.58 -0.84 13.03
C THR A 132 -3.96 0.29 13.99
N LYS A 133 -3.50 1.51 13.70
CA LYS A 133 -3.71 2.74 14.47
C LYS A 133 -3.74 3.90 13.48
N PRO A 134 -4.37 5.04 13.83
CA PRO A 134 -4.23 6.27 13.06
C PRO A 134 -2.76 6.61 12.84
N VAL A 135 -2.45 7.14 11.66
CA VAL A 135 -1.19 7.82 11.43
C VAL A 135 -1.07 8.97 12.42
N ASP A 136 0.13 9.13 12.99
CA ASP A 136 0.43 10.25 13.88
C ASP A 136 -0.03 11.58 13.25
N PRO A 137 -0.77 12.44 13.98
CA PRO A 137 -1.33 13.67 13.40
C PRO A 137 -0.30 14.60 12.75
N GLU A 138 0.91 14.69 13.29
CA GLU A 138 1.96 15.51 12.71
C GLU A 138 2.50 14.89 11.43
N LEU A 139 2.69 13.57 11.42
CA LEU A 139 3.10 12.84 10.22
C LEU A 139 2.01 12.89 9.14
N TYR A 140 0.74 12.69 9.50
CA TYR A 140 -0.39 12.81 8.59
C TYR A 140 -0.43 14.19 7.95
N ARG A 141 -0.28 15.25 8.75
CA ARG A 141 -0.20 16.64 8.27
C ARG A 141 1.00 16.89 7.38
N HIS A 142 2.15 16.32 7.72
CA HIS A 142 3.36 16.42 6.90
C HIS A 142 3.16 15.76 5.53
N LEU A 143 2.56 14.58 5.50
CA LEU A 143 2.34 13.79 4.28
C LEU A 143 1.26 14.40 3.37
N THR A 144 0.13 14.81 3.94
CA THR A 144 -1.04 15.31 3.18
C THR A 144 -1.04 16.82 2.98
N GLY A 145 -0.29 17.57 3.79
CA GLY A 145 -0.40 19.03 3.85
C GLY A 145 -1.67 19.54 4.55
N ASN A 146 -2.53 18.66 5.06
CA ASN A 146 -3.81 18.99 5.70
C ASN A 146 -3.76 18.71 7.21
N ALA A 147 -4.52 19.46 8.02
CA ALA A 147 -4.65 19.12 9.44
C ALA A 147 -5.39 17.77 9.59
N ALA A 148 -4.93 16.90 10.50
CA ALA A 148 -5.71 15.74 10.93
C ALA A 148 -6.99 16.24 11.63
N PHE A 149 -8.14 15.72 11.22
CA PHE A 149 -9.46 16.14 11.70
C PHE A 149 -9.68 15.82 13.19
#